data_AF-A0A1C4X2X4-F1
#
_entry.id   AF-A0A1C4X2X4-F1
#
_cell.length_a   1.000
_cell.length_b   1.000
_cell.length_c   1.000
_cell.angle_alpha   90.00
_cell.angle_beta   90.00
_cell.angle_gamma   90.00
#
_symmetry.space_group_name_H-M   'P 1'
#
loop_
_entity.id
_entity.type
_entity.pdbx_description
1 polymer ?
#
loop_
_entity_poly.entity_id
_entity_poly.type
_entity_poly.pdbx_seq_one_letter_code
_entity_poly.pdbx_strand_id
1 'polypeptide(L)'
;MTPATPEERAKGLVNLLLDDRLKGANEPPGLREAIVDRLVGKVDDIGKRFGEQVDHLRSPSAQRIPDAYLADEEVVENELQAAAAGIRTARALEGVLSDPRQFEVHLSRRLAPNARWALLSEASRVPRPPTRASVLNWSLTPIPWVEDNAEWPPAGAITLADVRQLTGADGEPVRVSEEPYKGWVQLGMFERQATLGTRYPAVAARQILIATGLEACDRTPPVNSMPLSRAAPDAWTVCCDDLAPGLDADRARIALSSTGRPLAAIVDYEGQPGATAHDRGVGLQRFTLVPRIEIVALLGLRPETPALRHVLVDDNGAAIVGRQWHGFLIHDGSYTPLEPAIHGADLILRPDLYEIIVNTAGKDRLALGVTVSHFENAPSAGRS
;
A
#
# COMPACT_ATOMS: atom_id res chain seq x y z
N MET A 1 3.18 38.47 -14.26
CA MET A 1 4.11 37.35 -13.97
C MET A 1 4.54 36.77 -15.30
N THR A 2 5.83 36.69 -15.57
CA THR A 2 6.38 36.05 -16.77
C THR A 2 6.15 34.53 -16.65
N PRO A 3 5.69 33.83 -17.71
CA PRO A 3 5.57 32.38 -17.65
C PRO A 3 6.93 31.74 -17.43
N ALA A 4 6.98 30.71 -16.58
CA ALA A 4 8.20 29.96 -16.30
C ALA A 4 8.75 29.35 -17.60
N THR A 5 10.07 29.41 -17.77
CA THR A 5 10.77 28.81 -18.90
C THR A 5 10.64 27.28 -18.89
N PRO A 6 10.82 26.60 -20.04
CA PRO A 6 10.83 25.13 -20.09
C PRO A 6 11.86 24.50 -19.16
N GLU A 7 13.01 25.15 -18.99
CA GLU A 7 14.07 24.72 -18.07
C GLU A 7 13.66 24.85 -16.60
N GLU A 8 13.06 25.97 -16.21
CA GLU A 8 12.52 26.14 -14.85
C GLU A 8 11.42 25.13 -14.54
N ARG A 9 10.56 24.83 -15.51
CA ARG A 9 9.50 23.81 -15.39
C ARG A 9 10.08 22.40 -15.25
N ALA A 10 11.07 22.04 -16.07
CA ALA A 10 11.76 20.76 -15.99
C ALA A 10 12.47 20.58 -14.64
N LYS A 11 13.19 21.60 -14.17
CA LYS A 11 13.81 21.62 -12.83
C LYS A 11 12.77 21.47 -11.73
N GLY A 12 11.63 22.15 -11.85
CA GLY A 12 10.50 22.02 -10.93
C GLY A 12 9.99 20.59 -10.82
N LEU A 13 9.80 19.91 -11.96
CA LEU A 13 9.36 18.50 -11.99
C LEU A 13 10.38 17.55 -11.35
N VAL A 14 11.67 17.70 -11.69
CA VAL A 14 12.74 16.86 -11.09
C VAL A 14 12.83 17.08 -9.58
N ASN A 15 12.75 18.34 -9.13
CA ASN A 15 12.79 18.65 -7.70
C ASN A 15 11.55 18.12 -6.96
N LEU A 16 10.39 18.12 -7.62
CA LEU A 16 9.16 17.65 -7.01
C LEU A 16 9.11 16.12 -6.90
N LEU A 17 9.64 15.40 -7.90
CA LEU A 17 9.41 13.95 -8.05
C LEU A 17 10.64 13.08 -7.73
N LEU A 18 11.85 13.62 -7.89
CA LEU A 18 13.09 12.83 -7.81
C LEU A 18 14.07 13.32 -6.75
N ASP A 19 13.84 14.48 -6.11
CA ASP A 19 14.84 15.11 -5.25
C ASP A 19 15.32 14.21 -4.10
N ASP A 20 14.40 13.63 -3.36
CA ASP A 20 14.73 12.72 -2.25
C ASP A 20 15.45 11.45 -2.74
N ARG A 21 15.08 10.92 -3.91
CA ARG A 21 15.72 9.74 -4.52
C ARG A 21 17.13 10.06 -4.99
N LEU A 22 17.33 11.21 -5.64
CA LEU A 22 18.64 11.67 -6.08
C LEU A 22 19.55 11.94 -4.89
N LYS A 23 19.06 12.63 -3.85
CA LYS A 23 19.80 12.84 -2.58
C LYS A 23 20.14 11.52 -1.90
N GLY A 24 19.18 10.59 -1.80
CA GLY A 24 19.40 9.26 -1.25
C GLY A 24 20.41 8.43 -2.05
N ALA A 25 20.47 8.64 -3.37
CA ALA A 25 21.49 8.09 -4.26
C ALA A 25 22.86 8.80 -4.18
N ASN A 26 23.01 9.78 -3.29
CA ASN A 26 24.19 10.63 -3.14
C ASN A 26 24.49 11.46 -4.41
N GLU A 27 23.43 11.96 -5.03
CA GLU A 27 23.43 12.82 -6.22
C GLU A 27 24.51 12.45 -7.24
N PRO A 28 24.33 11.32 -7.97
CA PRO A 28 25.31 10.89 -8.94
C PRO A 28 25.65 12.05 -9.90
N PRO A 29 26.94 12.37 -10.09
CA PRO A 29 27.35 13.54 -10.86
C PRO A 29 26.72 13.58 -12.26
N GLY A 30 26.17 14.73 -12.63
CA GLY A 30 25.56 14.98 -13.94
C GLY A 30 24.21 14.29 -14.17
N LEU A 31 23.72 13.45 -13.25
CA LEU A 31 22.45 12.74 -13.43
C LEU A 31 21.25 13.70 -13.42
N ARG A 32 21.23 14.66 -12.49
CA ARG A 32 20.13 15.62 -12.37
C ARG A 32 20.06 16.50 -13.62
N GLU A 33 21.19 17.02 -14.04
CA GLU A 33 21.34 17.86 -15.23
C GLU A 33 20.90 17.10 -16.48
N ALA A 34 21.36 15.85 -16.65
CA ALA A 34 20.97 15.01 -17.77
C ALA A 34 19.45 14.77 -17.81
N ILE A 35 18.80 14.55 -16.67
CA ILE A 35 17.34 14.39 -16.59
C ILE A 35 16.64 15.70 -16.97
N VAL A 36 17.08 16.85 -16.43
CA VAL A 36 16.52 18.16 -16.76
C VAL A 36 16.63 18.43 -18.25
N ASP A 37 17.81 18.27 -18.85
CA ASP A 37 18.05 18.52 -20.27
C ASP A 37 17.16 17.67 -21.17
N ARG A 38 16.95 16.40 -20.79
CA ARG A 38 16.06 15.47 -21.50
C ARG A 38 14.58 15.85 -21.38
N LEU A 39 14.19 16.49 -20.29
CA LEU A 39 12.81 16.93 -20.04
C LEU A 39 12.47 18.28 -20.71
N VAL A 40 13.44 19.18 -20.90
CA VAL A 40 13.22 20.53 -21.46
C VAL A 40 12.41 20.51 -22.76
N GLY A 41 12.69 19.56 -23.66
CA GLY A 41 11.95 19.40 -24.92
C GLY A 41 10.58 18.72 -24.81
N LYS A 42 10.20 18.25 -23.62
CA LYS A 42 9.00 17.43 -23.36
C LYS A 42 8.00 18.09 -22.41
N VAL A 43 8.38 19.15 -21.68
CA VAL A 43 7.54 19.75 -20.62
C VAL A 43 6.17 20.23 -21.09
N ASP A 44 6.05 20.69 -22.34
CA ASP A 44 4.77 21.13 -22.89
C ASP A 44 3.85 19.94 -23.21
N ASP A 45 4.40 18.89 -23.82
CA ASP A 45 3.67 17.65 -24.08
C ASP A 45 3.28 16.94 -22.78
N ILE A 46 4.16 16.94 -21.77
CA ILE A 46 3.87 16.45 -20.43
C ILE A 46 2.68 17.22 -19.85
N GLY A 47 2.72 18.56 -19.89
CA GLY A 47 1.65 19.40 -19.35
C GLY A 47 0.31 19.16 -20.05
N LYS A 48 0.32 19.00 -21.38
CA LYS A 48 -0.87 18.68 -22.17
C LYS A 48 -1.43 17.30 -21.81
N ARG A 49 -0.58 16.26 -21.85
CA ARG A 49 -0.96 14.87 -21.53
C ARG A 49 -1.48 14.76 -20.09
N PHE A 50 -0.84 15.44 -19.15
CA PHE A 50 -1.28 15.52 -17.76
C PHE A 50 -2.66 16.19 -17.64
N GLY A 51 -2.87 17.32 -18.32
CA GLY A 51 -4.17 17.99 -18.36
C GLY A 51 -5.28 17.09 -18.90
N GLU A 52 -5.04 16.45 -20.05
CA GLU A 52 -5.97 15.49 -20.65
C GLU A 52 -6.28 14.30 -19.72
N GLN A 53 -5.25 13.77 -19.03
CA GLN A 53 -5.42 12.70 -18.06
C GLN A 53 -6.25 13.16 -16.86
N VAL A 54 -5.95 14.31 -16.27
CA VAL A 54 -6.72 14.87 -15.14
C VAL A 54 -8.17 15.13 -15.55
N ASP A 55 -8.41 15.71 -16.72
CA ASP A 55 -9.77 15.97 -17.21
C ASP A 55 -10.54 14.66 -17.45
N HIS A 56 -9.87 13.61 -17.92
CA HIS A 56 -10.47 12.28 -18.01
C HIS A 56 -10.83 11.73 -16.62
N LEU A 57 -9.91 11.81 -15.66
CA LEU A 57 -10.09 11.27 -14.30
C LEU A 57 -11.10 12.05 -13.45
N ARG A 58 -11.39 13.31 -13.81
CA ARG A 58 -12.47 14.10 -13.21
C ARG A 58 -13.85 13.75 -13.75
N SER A 59 -13.94 13.08 -14.90
CA SER A 59 -15.23 12.79 -15.52
C SER A 59 -16.03 11.77 -14.71
N PRO A 60 -17.26 12.07 -14.26
CA PRO A 60 -18.12 11.10 -13.57
C PRO A 60 -18.49 9.90 -14.45
N SER A 61 -18.36 10.03 -15.77
CA SER A 61 -18.58 8.96 -16.76
C SER A 61 -17.32 8.18 -17.11
N ALA A 62 -16.15 8.53 -16.56
CA ALA A 62 -14.93 7.75 -16.77
C ALA A 62 -15.08 6.39 -16.08
N GLN A 63 -15.26 5.35 -16.88
CA GLN A 63 -15.29 3.96 -16.41
C GLN A 63 -13.89 3.46 -16.00
N ARG A 64 -12.83 4.20 -16.33
CA ARG A 64 -11.46 3.78 -16.12
C ARG A 64 -10.91 4.39 -14.84
N ILE A 65 -10.66 3.51 -13.86
CA ILE A 65 -9.84 3.82 -12.70
C ILE A 65 -8.40 4.03 -13.21
N PRO A 66 -7.70 5.12 -12.81
CA PRO A 66 -6.43 5.50 -13.41
C PRO A 66 -5.36 4.41 -13.31
N ASP A 67 -4.45 4.44 -14.29
CA ASP A 67 -3.20 3.67 -14.27
C ASP A 67 -2.27 4.21 -13.15
N ALA A 68 -1.31 3.40 -12.68
CA ALA A 68 -0.48 3.67 -11.48
C ALA A 68 0.23 5.05 -11.42
N TYR A 69 0.39 5.74 -12.55
CA TYR A 69 1.15 6.99 -12.67
C TYR A 69 0.37 8.10 -13.36
N LEU A 70 0.65 9.34 -12.94
CA LEU A 70 0.33 10.53 -13.74
C LEU A 70 1.39 10.72 -14.83
N ALA A 71 1.00 11.39 -15.93
CA ALA A 71 1.84 11.51 -17.12
C ALA A 71 3.19 12.19 -16.85
N ASP A 72 3.24 13.15 -15.93
CA ASP A 72 4.46 13.80 -15.48
C ASP A 72 5.36 12.85 -14.69
N GLU A 73 4.80 12.07 -13.77
CA GLU A 73 5.52 11.03 -13.02
C GLU A 73 6.11 9.96 -13.94
N GLU A 74 5.32 9.46 -14.89
CA GLU A 74 5.76 8.43 -15.84
C GLU A 74 6.92 8.93 -16.71
N VAL A 75 6.81 10.14 -17.26
CA VAL A 75 7.85 10.67 -18.16
C VAL A 75 9.12 11.01 -17.38
N VAL A 76 8.99 11.57 -16.18
CA VAL A 76 10.14 11.87 -15.31
C VAL A 76 10.83 10.58 -14.85
N GLU A 77 10.06 9.53 -14.52
CA GLU A 77 10.61 8.21 -14.20
C GLU A 77 11.35 7.61 -15.39
N ASN A 78 10.75 7.67 -16.59
CA ASN A 78 11.38 7.15 -17.81
C ASN A 78 12.71 7.87 -18.11
N GLU A 79 12.78 9.19 -17.92
CA GLU A 79 14.03 9.93 -18.10
C GLU A 79 15.05 9.61 -17.02
N LEU A 80 14.63 9.41 -15.77
CA LEU A 80 15.53 8.91 -14.73
C LEU A 80 16.12 7.56 -15.10
N GLN A 81 15.32 6.58 -15.51
CA GLN A 81 15.81 5.25 -15.90
C GLN A 81 16.74 5.33 -17.12
N ALA A 82 16.39 6.15 -18.12
CA ALA A 82 17.20 6.34 -19.32
C ALA A 82 18.54 7.06 -19.02
N ALA A 83 18.53 8.08 -18.16
CA ALA A 83 19.74 8.78 -17.72
C ALA A 83 20.58 7.88 -16.81
N ALA A 84 19.94 7.09 -15.93
CA ALA A 84 20.62 6.20 -15.01
C ALA A 84 21.40 5.09 -15.71
N ALA A 85 20.91 4.61 -16.87
CA ALA A 85 21.63 3.68 -17.72
C ALA A 85 23.01 4.19 -18.17
N GLY A 86 23.23 5.51 -18.20
CA GLY A 86 24.50 6.15 -18.59
C GLY A 86 25.48 6.41 -17.45
N ILE A 87 25.11 6.20 -16.18
CA ILE A 87 25.90 6.63 -15.01
C ILE A 87 27.26 5.91 -14.92
N ARG A 88 27.35 4.64 -15.32
CA ARG A 88 28.64 3.94 -15.35
C ARG A 88 29.65 4.64 -16.24
N THR A 89 29.22 5.08 -17.42
CA THR A 89 30.07 5.80 -18.37
C THR A 89 30.49 7.15 -17.80
N ALA A 90 29.59 7.88 -17.16
CA ALA A 90 29.89 9.16 -16.51
C ALA A 90 30.94 9.01 -15.39
N ARG A 91 30.77 8.03 -14.49
CA ARG A 91 31.73 7.77 -13.40
C ARG A 91 33.10 7.31 -13.91
N ALA A 92 33.13 6.52 -14.97
CA ALA A 92 34.37 6.11 -15.61
C ALA A 92 35.13 7.31 -16.21
N LEU A 93 34.41 8.28 -16.79
CA LEU A 93 35.01 9.53 -17.29
C LEU A 93 35.55 10.42 -16.16
N GLU A 94 34.98 10.33 -14.96
CA GLU A 94 35.47 10.99 -13.74
C GLU A 94 36.59 10.21 -13.02
N GLY A 95 37.05 9.09 -13.59
CA GLY A 95 38.13 8.27 -13.02
C GLY A 95 37.70 7.40 -11.84
N VAL A 96 36.40 7.22 -11.60
CA VAL A 96 35.88 6.36 -10.53
C VAL A 96 35.60 4.96 -11.08
N LEU A 97 36.48 4.02 -10.75
CA LEU A 97 36.32 2.60 -11.06
C LEU A 97 35.79 1.86 -9.81
N SER A 98 34.67 1.15 -9.96
CA SER A 98 34.06 0.32 -8.91
C SER A 98 33.57 -1.00 -9.51
N ASP A 99 33.26 -2.00 -8.67
CA ASP A 99 32.60 -3.22 -9.14
C ASP A 99 31.29 -2.84 -9.86
N PRO A 100 31.19 -3.04 -11.18
CA PRO A 100 30.03 -2.61 -11.96
C PRO A 100 28.72 -3.22 -11.45
N ARG A 101 28.77 -4.48 -11.02
CA ARG A 101 27.56 -5.23 -10.64
C ARG A 101 27.06 -4.79 -9.26
N GLN A 102 27.95 -4.66 -8.29
CA GLN A 102 27.59 -4.13 -6.98
C GLN A 102 27.11 -2.68 -7.07
N PHE A 103 27.76 -1.87 -7.91
CA PHE A 103 27.35 -0.50 -8.15
C PHE A 103 25.93 -0.42 -8.74
N GLU A 104 25.62 -1.18 -9.79
CA GLU A 104 24.29 -1.19 -10.41
C GLU A 104 23.20 -1.69 -9.47
N VAL A 105 23.48 -2.74 -8.68
CA VAL A 105 22.54 -3.25 -7.67
C VAL A 105 22.27 -2.20 -6.60
N HIS A 106 23.30 -1.50 -6.13
CA HIS A 106 23.15 -0.47 -5.09
C HIS A 106 22.43 0.77 -5.61
N LEU A 107 22.79 1.23 -6.81
CA LEU A 107 22.19 2.38 -7.46
C LEU A 107 20.73 2.10 -7.81
N SER A 108 20.41 0.93 -8.36
CA SER A 108 19.02 0.55 -8.68
C SER A 108 18.15 0.44 -7.42
N ARG A 109 18.67 -0.11 -6.32
CA ARG A 109 17.95 -0.15 -5.04
C ARG A 109 17.62 1.25 -4.51
N ARG A 110 18.54 2.20 -4.66
CA ARG A 110 18.33 3.59 -4.20
C ARG A 110 17.44 4.40 -5.14
N LEU A 111 17.54 4.14 -6.44
CA LEU A 111 16.81 4.89 -7.45
C LEU A 111 15.42 4.32 -7.72
N ALA A 112 15.11 3.03 -7.60
CA ALA A 112 13.84 2.46 -8.10
C ALA A 112 12.74 2.04 -7.07
N PRO A 113 12.76 2.43 -5.77
CA PRO A 113 11.91 1.76 -4.77
C PRO A 113 10.40 1.98 -5.02
N ASN A 114 10.00 3.17 -5.44
CA ASN A 114 8.61 3.60 -5.46
C ASN A 114 7.81 3.10 -6.65
N ALA A 115 8.44 3.04 -7.82
CA ALA A 115 7.79 2.63 -9.04
C ALA A 115 7.35 1.15 -8.95
N ARG A 116 8.22 0.33 -8.36
CA ARG A 116 7.91 -1.08 -8.13
C ARG A 116 6.74 -1.25 -7.16
N TRP A 117 6.64 -0.45 -6.09
CA TRP A 117 5.53 -0.55 -5.13
C TRP A 117 4.18 -0.17 -5.74
N ALA A 118 4.13 0.88 -6.56
CA ALA A 118 2.92 1.27 -7.27
C ALA A 118 2.48 0.20 -8.28
N LEU A 119 3.42 -0.36 -9.05
CA LEU A 119 3.14 -1.46 -9.99
C LEU A 119 2.66 -2.73 -9.29
N LEU A 120 3.30 -3.11 -8.17
CA LEU A 120 2.89 -4.23 -7.33
C LEU A 120 1.47 -4.04 -6.81
N SER A 121 1.17 -2.82 -6.35
CA SER A 121 -0.13 -2.46 -5.80
C SER A 121 -1.23 -2.59 -6.86
N GLU A 122 -1.03 -1.98 -8.03
CA GLU A 122 -1.97 -2.09 -9.14
C GLU A 122 -2.15 -3.52 -9.65
N ALA A 123 -1.07 -4.31 -9.74
CA ALA A 123 -1.14 -5.72 -10.15
C ALA A 123 -1.85 -6.61 -9.12
N SER A 124 -1.95 -6.16 -7.87
CA SER A 124 -2.61 -6.86 -6.76
C SER A 124 -4.04 -6.37 -6.53
N ARG A 125 -4.53 -5.45 -7.37
CA ARG A 125 -5.85 -4.88 -7.27
C ARG A 125 -6.93 -5.90 -7.62
N VAL A 126 -7.91 -6.03 -6.74
CA VAL A 126 -9.08 -6.88 -6.90
C VAL A 126 -10.36 -6.07 -6.67
N PRO A 127 -11.53 -6.55 -7.14
CA PRO A 127 -12.80 -6.05 -6.65
C PRO A 127 -12.89 -6.22 -5.13
N ARG A 128 -13.53 -5.26 -4.45
CA ARG A 128 -13.70 -5.29 -2.99
C ARG A 128 -14.23 -6.66 -2.53
N PRO A 129 -13.45 -7.45 -1.78
CA PRO A 129 -13.85 -8.81 -1.44
C PRO A 129 -14.93 -8.80 -0.35
N PRO A 130 -15.88 -9.76 -0.39
CA PRO A 130 -16.85 -9.94 0.68
C PRO A 130 -16.22 -10.51 1.96
N THR A 131 -15.03 -11.14 1.84
CA THR A 131 -14.30 -11.82 2.91
C THR A 131 -14.03 -10.91 4.11
N ARG A 132 -14.74 -11.16 5.22
CA ARG A 132 -14.55 -10.55 6.55
C ARG A 132 -15.32 -11.36 7.61
N ALA A 133 -15.09 -11.09 8.88
CA ALA A 133 -15.87 -11.69 9.97
C ALA A 133 -17.36 -11.30 9.86
N SER A 134 -18.27 -12.20 10.24
CA SER A 134 -19.72 -11.99 10.12
C SER A 134 -20.22 -10.74 10.85
N VAL A 135 -19.67 -10.46 12.02
CA VAL A 135 -19.95 -9.24 12.79
C VAL A 135 -19.60 -7.94 12.03
N LEU A 136 -18.78 -8.01 10.97
CA LEU A 136 -18.43 -6.89 10.10
C LEU A 136 -19.23 -6.85 8.80
N ASN A 137 -20.22 -7.72 8.58
CA ASN A 137 -21.01 -7.73 7.34
C ASN A 137 -21.74 -6.40 7.08
N TRP A 138 -22.12 -5.67 8.14
CA TRP A 138 -22.67 -4.32 8.02
C TRP A 138 -21.73 -3.36 7.26
N SER A 139 -20.41 -3.58 7.34
CA SER A 139 -19.43 -2.74 6.66
C SER A 139 -19.42 -2.94 5.15
N LEU A 140 -19.93 -4.06 4.62
CA LEU A 140 -20.03 -4.29 3.17
C LEU A 140 -20.96 -3.30 2.49
N THR A 141 -21.94 -2.80 3.23
CA THR A 141 -22.92 -1.83 2.74
C THR A 141 -22.86 -0.61 3.66
N PRO A 142 -21.87 0.29 3.50
CA PRO A 142 -22.26 1.67 3.15
C PRO A 142 -21.13 2.62 2.65
N ILE A 143 -21.30 3.24 1.47
CA ILE A 143 -20.95 4.64 1.13
C ILE A 143 -21.82 5.01 -0.10
N PRO A 144 -22.41 6.22 -0.17
CA PRO A 144 -22.32 7.32 0.79
C PRO A 144 -23.37 7.25 1.90
N TRP A 145 -22.99 7.55 3.15
CA TRP A 145 -23.90 7.62 4.32
C TRP A 145 -24.95 8.77 4.24
N VAL A 146 -24.98 9.50 3.12
CA VAL A 146 -25.82 10.68 2.92
C VAL A 146 -27.10 10.34 2.16
N GLU A 147 -27.05 9.35 1.26
CA GLU A 147 -28.20 9.05 0.39
C GLU A 147 -29.33 8.32 1.14
N ASP A 148 -29.03 7.64 2.23
CA ASP A 148 -29.96 6.72 2.90
C ASP A 148 -30.46 7.19 4.29
N ASN A 149 -30.20 8.43 4.71
CA ASN A 149 -30.40 8.87 6.11
C ASN A 149 -29.78 7.91 7.14
N ALA A 150 -28.68 7.25 6.76
CA ALA A 150 -28.05 6.24 7.59
C ALA A 150 -27.56 6.86 8.91
N GLU A 151 -27.85 6.17 10.01
CA GLU A 151 -27.38 6.57 11.34
C GLU A 151 -25.85 6.59 11.38
N TRP A 152 -25.29 7.64 12.00
CA TRP A 152 -23.85 7.81 12.16
C TRP A 152 -23.48 7.99 13.64
N PRO A 153 -22.46 7.27 14.14
CA PRO A 153 -21.75 6.16 13.48
C PRO A 153 -22.67 4.94 13.27
N PRO A 154 -22.37 4.02 12.34
CA PRO A 154 -23.18 2.83 12.15
C PRO A 154 -23.29 2.00 13.44
N ALA A 155 -24.45 1.42 13.73
CA ALA A 155 -24.68 0.62 14.94
C ALA A 155 -23.65 -0.51 15.14
N GLY A 156 -23.20 -1.12 14.04
CA GLY A 156 -22.12 -2.11 14.06
C GLY A 156 -20.77 -1.55 14.53
N ALA A 157 -20.45 -0.30 14.21
CA ALA A 157 -19.26 0.37 14.72
C ALA A 157 -19.37 0.68 16.22
N ILE A 158 -20.55 1.11 16.69
CA ILE A 158 -20.82 1.34 18.11
C ILE A 158 -20.67 0.05 18.92
N THR A 159 -21.24 -1.05 18.41
CA THR A 159 -21.19 -2.36 19.07
C THR A 159 -19.76 -2.88 19.23
N LEU A 160 -18.85 -2.50 18.34
CA LEU A 160 -17.46 -2.94 18.33
C LEU A 160 -16.49 -1.97 19.00
N ALA A 161 -16.95 -0.82 19.53
CA ALA A 161 -16.07 0.21 20.08
C ALA A 161 -15.16 -0.29 21.22
N ASP A 162 -15.70 -1.16 22.09
CA ASP A 162 -14.98 -1.73 23.23
C ASP A 162 -14.53 -3.19 22.98
N VAL A 163 -14.71 -3.70 21.77
CA VAL A 163 -14.37 -5.09 21.41
C VAL A 163 -12.99 -5.12 20.78
N ARG A 164 -12.02 -5.73 21.48
CA ARG A 164 -10.67 -5.91 20.95
C ARG A 164 -10.44 -7.29 20.34
N GLN A 165 -11.16 -8.30 20.79
CA GLN A 165 -11.02 -9.68 20.35
C GLN A 165 -12.40 -10.28 20.12
N LEU A 166 -12.59 -10.88 18.95
CA LEU A 166 -13.82 -11.61 18.62
C LEU A 166 -13.81 -13.00 19.28
N THR A 167 -15.00 -13.49 19.64
CA THR A 167 -15.17 -14.76 20.36
C THR A 167 -16.32 -15.57 19.77
N GLY A 168 -16.41 -16.85 20.14
CA GLY A 168 -17.42 -17.75 19.59
C GLY A 168 -17.26 -17.92 18.08
N ALA A 169 -18.38 -17.98 17.35
CA ALA A 169 -18.36 -18.14 15.89
C ALA A 169 -17.69 -16.95 15.16
N ASP A 170 -17.81 -15.74 15.70
CA ASP A 170 -17.17 -14.55 15.12
C ASP A 170 -15.66 -14.49 15.39
N GLY A 171 -15.16 -15.28 16.35
CA GLY A 171 -13.73 -15.38 16.66
C GLY A 171 -12.96 -16.40 15.83
N GLU A 172 -13.66 -17.19 15.01
CA GLU A 172 -13.02 -18.17 14.13
C GLU A 172 -12.25 -17.49 12.98
N PRO A 173 -11.17 -18.10 12.48
CA PRO A 173 -10.41 -17.56 11.36
C PRO A 173 -11.29 -17.35 10.13
N VAL A 174 -11.26 -16.13 9.60
CA VAL A 174 -12.02 -15.75 8.41
C VAL A 174 -11.47 -16.49 7.19
N ARG A 175 -12.36 -17.11 6.41
CA ARG A 175 -11.99 -17.83 5.19
C ARG A 175 -12.56 -17.15 3.96
N VAL A 176 -11.76 -17.12 2.91
CA VAL A 176 -12.11 -16.57 1.61
C VAL A 176 -13.23 -17.39 0.97
N SER A 177 -14.27 -16.71 0.50
CA SER A 177 -15.45 -17.36 -0.10
C SER A 177 -15.37 -17.47 -1.62
N GLU A 178 -14.56 -16.61 -2.24
CA GLU A 178 -14.45 -16.36 -3.66
C GLU A 178 -13.23 -17.05 -4.31
N GLU A 179 -13.38 -17.40 -5.60
CA GLU A 179 -12.27 -17.89 -6.42
C GLU A 179 -11.27 -16.77 -6.76
N PRO A 180 -9.98 -17.07 -7.02
CA PRO A 180 -9.36 -18.40 -7.06
C PRO A 180 -8.87 -18.89 -5.68
N TYR A 181 -9.11 -18.13 -4.62
CA TYR A 181 -8.54 -18.36 -3.29
C TYR A 181 -9.54 -18.95 -2.30
N LYS A 182 -10.57 -19.64 -2.80
CA LYS A 182 -11.63 -20.17 -1.95
C LYS A 182 -11.05 -21.07 -0.86
N GLY A 183 -11.46 -20.82 0.39
CA GLY A 183 -11.02 -21.54 1.58
C GLY A 183 -9.71 -21.05 2.22
N TRP A 184 -8.97 -20.15 1.56
CA TRP A 184 -7.76 -19.51 2.11
C TRP A 184 -8.11 -18.70 3.35
N VAL A 185 -7.15 -18.57 4.27
CA VAL A 185 -7.37 -17.93 5.58
C VAL A 185 -6.90 -16.48 5.54
N GLN A 186 -7.74 -15.54 5.95
CA GLN A 186 -7.38 -14.13 6.09
C GLN A 186 -6.56 -13.92 7.37
N LEU A 187 -5.29 -13.57 7.22
CA LEU A 187 -4.37 -13.24 8.32
C LEU A 187 -4.62 -11.85 8.87
N GLY A 188 -5.10 -10.93 8.05
CA GLY A 188 -5.47 -9.59 8.46
C GLY A 188 -6.14 -8.82 7.35
N MET A 189 -6.91 -7.80 7.73
CA MET A 189 -7.63 -6.89 6.85
C MET A 189 -7.51 -5.48 7.40
N PHE A 190 -7.36 -4.50 6.52
CA PHE A 190 -7.53 -3.09 6.84
C PHE A 190 -8.42 -2.45 5.77
N GLU A 191 -9.44 -1.72 6.19
CA GLU A 191 -10.32 -0.99 5.28
C GLU A 191 -10.63 0.41 5.84
N ARG A 192 -10.43 1.42 5.00
CA ARG A 192 -10.93 2.78 5.20
C ARG A 192 -12.15 2.97 4.32
N GLN A 193 -13.19 3.52 4.93
CA GLN A 193 -14.38 4.02 4.26
C GLN A 193 -14.52 5.50 4.58
N ALA A 194 -14.75 6.37 3.60
CA ALA A 194 -14.87 7.80 3.83
C ALA A 194 -15.88 8.47 2.90
N THR A 195 -16.70 9.37 3.44
CA THR A 195 -17.51 10.30 2.66
C THR A 195 -16.79 11.63 2.68
N LEU A 196 -16.16 11.97 1.56
CA LEU A 196 -15.51 13.26 1.35
C LEU A 196 -16.57 14.25 0.83
N GLY A 197 -16.55 15.45 1.40
CA GLY A 197 -17.70 16.34 1.51
C GLY A 197 -18.13 17.04 0.23
N THR A 198 -18.09 16.42 -0.95
CA THR A 198 -18.25 17.17 -2.20
C THR A 198 -19.26 16.71 -3.21
N ARG A 199 -20.01 15.68 -2.87
CA ARG A 199 -21.41 15.64 -3.29
C ARG A 199 -22.29 16.55 -2.42
N TYR A 200 -21.84 16.88 -1.19
CA TYR A 200 -22.58 17.66 -0.21
C TYR A 200 -21.62 18.50 0.68
N PRO A 201 -21.20 19.70 0.25
CA PRO A 201 -20.31 20.59 1.04
C PRO A 201 -20.89 21.04 2.39
N ALA A 202 -22.19 20.86 2.59
CA ALA A 202 -22.88 21.10 3.85
C ALA A 202 -22.91 19.87 4.79
N VAL A 203 -22.34 18.73 4.38
CA VAL A 203 -22.34 17.49 5.15
C VAL A 203 -20.97 17.25 5.78
N ALA A 204 -20.99 16.76 7.02
CA ALA A 204 -19.80 16.43 7.76
C ALA A 204 -18.97 15.36 7.02
N ALA A 205 -17.66 15.56 6.95
CA ALA A 205 -16.76 14.55 6.42
C ALA A 205 -16.67 13.40 7.43
N ARG A 206 -17.05 12.19 6.99
CA ARG A 206 -17.16 11.00 7.84
C ARG A 206 -16.16 9.95 7.39
N GLN A 207 -15.52 9.30 8.35
CA GLN A 207 -14.55 8.23 8.08
C GLN A 207 -14.73 7.08 9.06
N ILE A 208 -14.67 5.85 8.55
CA ILE A 208 -14.54 4.62 9.33
C ILE A 208 -13.23 3.94 8.95
N LEU A 209 -12.49 3.48 9.95
CA LEU A 209 -11.34 2.58 9.81
C LEU A 209 -11.70 1.25 10.47
N ILE A 210 -11.47 0.16 9.75
CA ILE A 210 -11.73 -1.21 10.20
C ILE A 210 -10.44 -1.99 10.05
N ALA A 211 -9.95 -2.59 11.12
CA ALA A 211 -8.83 -3.50 11.11
C ALA A 211 -9.21 -4.83 11.76
N THR A 212 -8.85 -5.93 11.13
CA THR A 212 -8.85 -7.26 11.75
C THR A 212 -7.50 -7.92 11.54
N GLY A 213 -7.14 -8.82 12.45
CA GLY A 213 -5.88 -9.55 12.34
C GLY A 213 -5.88 -10.77 13.22
N LEU A 214 -5.31 -11.86 12.70
CA LEU A 214 -4.93 -13.00 13.51
C LEU A 214 -3.70 -12.64 14.33
N GLU A 215 -3.76 -12.94 15.61
CA GLU A 215 -2.73 -12.64 16.57
C GLU A 215 -2.40 -13.89 17.38
N ALA A 216 -1.11 -14.14 17.61
CA ALA A 216 -0.71 -15.04 18.69
C ALA A 216 -0.82 -14.27 20.00
N CYS A 217 -1.55 -14.79 20.98
CA CYS A 217 -1.85 -14.13 22.23
C CYS A 217 -1.75 -15.12 23.39
N ASP A 218 -0.91 -14.80 24.39
CA ASP A 218 -0.89 -15.53 25.67
C ASP A 218 -1.94 -15.00 26.65
N ARG A 219 -2.45 -13.79 26.39
CA ARG A 219 -3.42 -13.05 27.19
C ARG A 219 -4.28 -12.20 26.27
N THR A 220 -5.43 -11.75 26.75
CA THR A 220 -6.29 -10.82 26.03
C THR A 220 -5.50 -9.57 25.60
N PRO A 221 -5.58 -9.17 24.31
CA PRO A 221 -4.88 -7.98 23.83
C PRO A 221 -5.35 -6.70 24.55
N PRO A 222 -4.49 -5.68 24.71
CA PRO A 222 -4.88 -4.40 25.31
C PRO A 222 -5.98 -3.70 24.51
N VAL A 223 -6.94 -3.07 25.21
CA VAL A 223 -8.14 -2.43 24.64
C VAL A 223 -7.82 -1.43 23.51
N ASN A 224 -6.71 -0.70 23.60
CA ASN A 224 -6.31 0.32 22.62
C ASN A 224 -5.15 -0.12 21.71
N SER A 225 -4.95 -1.43 21.54
CA SER A 225 -3.92 -1.96 20.65
C SER A 225 -4.49 -2.24 19.25
N MET A 226 -3.64 -2.19 18.21
CA MET A 226 -4.03 -2.53 16.84
C MET A 226 -3.81 -4.04 16.59
N PRO A 227 -4.73 -4.78 15.96
CA PRO A 227 -4.55 -6.18 15.58
C PRO A 227 -3.59 -6.39 14.40
N LEU A 228 -2.83 -5.34 14.05
CA LEU A 228 -1.83 -5.31 12.98
C LEU A 228 -0.60 -4.59 13.54
N SER A 229 0.58 -5.14 13.23
CA SER A 229 1.86 -4.47 13.52
C SER A 229 2.19 -3.44 12.43
N ARG A 230 3.34 -2.76 12.51
CA ARG A 230 3.88 -1.91 11.44
C ARG A 230 5.14 -2.52 10.85
N ALA A 231 5.31 -2.42 9.54
CA ALA A 231 6.49 -2.93 8.85
C ALA A 231 6.84 -2.13 7.59
N ALA A 232 8.06 -2.31 7.10
CA ALA A 232 8.50 -1.82 5.79
C ALA A 232 7.89 -2.67 4.64
N PRO A 233 7.75 -2.12 3.42
CA PRO A 233 7.14 -2.82 2.28
C PRO A 233 8.00 -3.97 1.70
N ASP A 234 9.25 -4.11 2.12
CA ASP A 234 10.26 -4.88 1.39
C ASP A 234 10.03 -6.40 1.39
N ALA A 235 9.18 -6.92 2.27
CA ALA A 235 8.83 -8.35 2.32
C ALA A 235 8.29 -8.89 0.99
N TRP A 236 7.70 -8.03 0.15
CA TRP A 236 7.18 -8.40 -1.16
C TRP A 236 8.22 -8.47 -2.27
N THR A 237 9.40 -7.87 -2.06
CA THR A 237 10.37 -7.62 -3.13
C THR A 237 11.76 -8.18 -2.84
N VAL A 238 12.03 -8.49 -1.58
CA VAL A 238 13.32 -8.94 -1.06
C VAL A 238 13.14 -10.24 -0.27
N CYS A 239 14.07 -11.17 -0.44
CA CYS A 239 14.04 -12.46 0.27
C CYS A 239 14.22 -12.27 1.79
N CYS A 240 13.65 -13.18 2.57
CA CYS A 240 13.76 -13.14 4.03
C CYS A 240 15.22 -13.13 4.53
N ASP A 241 16.10 -13.90 3.88
CA ASP A 241 17.52 -13.97 4.23
C ASP A 241 18.25 -12.62 4.15
N ASP A 242 17.81 -11.76 3.23
CA ASP A 242 18.35 -10.41 3.05
C ASP A 242 17.74 -9.41 4.04
N LEU A 243 16.43 -9.56 4.36
CA LEU A 243 15.70 -8.66 5.26
C LEU A 243 15.99 -8.88 6.74
N ALA A 244 16.15 -10.15 7.13
CA ALA A 244 16.43 -10.55 8.50
C ALA A 244 17.54 -11.62 8.51
N PRO A 245 18.81 -11.22 8.27
CA PRO A 245 19.93 -12.16 8.25
C PRO A 245 20.01 -12.98 9.54
N GLY A 246 19.96 -14.30 9.40
CA GLY A 246 19.97 -15.23 10.53
C GLY A 246 18.61 -15.52 11.16
N LEU A 247 17.50 -15.08 10.56
CA LEU A 247 16.17 -15.59 10.91
C LEU A 247 15.85 -16.81 10.05
N ASP A 248 16.14 -18.00 10.57
CA ASP A 248 15.75 -19.28 9.97
C ASP A 248 14.38 -19.78 10.49
N ALA A 249 13.90 -20.88 9.90
CA ALA A 249 12.61 -21.47 10.26
C ALA A 249 12.54 -21.91 11.73
N ASP A 250 13.64 -22.36 12.33
CA ASP A 250 13.66 -22.81 13.74
C ASP A 250 13.56 -21.62 14.70
N ARG A 251 14.30 -20.54 14.43
CA ARG A 251 14.20 -19.28 15.18
C ARG A 251 12.82 -18.65 15.03
N ALA A 252 12.26 -18.68 13.82
CA ALA A 252 10.89 -18.22 13.57
C ALA A 252 9.86 -19.04 14.36
N ARG A 253 10.03 -20.38 14.42
CA ARG A 253 9.20 -21.28 15.23
C ARG A 253 9.23 -20.89 16.69
N ILE A 254 10.43 -20.72 17.26
CA ILE A 254 10.63 -20.31 18.67
C ILE A 254 9.96 -18.95 18.93
N ALA A 255 10.14 -17.99 18.03
CA ALA A 255 9.56 -16.65 18.17
C ALA A 255 8.03 -16.68 18.17
N LEU A 256 7.41 -17.45 17.27
CA LEU A 256 5.95 -17.59 17.18
C LEU A 256 5.37 -18.38 18.36
N SER A 257 6.07 -19.39 18.85
CA SER A 257 5.63 -20.17 20.01
C SER A 257 5.75 -19.40 21.34
N SER A 258 6.60 -18.36 21.41
CA SER A 258 6.93 -17.68 22.68
C SER A 258 6.50 -16.21 22.74
N THR A 259 6.19 -15.57 21.61
CA THR A 259 5.90 -14.13 21.57
C THR A 259 4.50 -13.87 21.05
N GLY A 260 3.67 -13.18 21.85
CA GLY A 260 2.34 -12.74 21.42
C GLY A 260 2.39 -11.48 20.56
N ARG A 261 2.05 -11.60 19.26
CA ARG A 261 1.98 -10.47 18.29
C ARG A 261 1.03 -10.77 17.13
N PRO A 262 0.56 -9.73 16.41
CA PRO A 262 -0.08 -9.86 15.12
C PRO A 262 0.74 -10.64 14.09
N LEU A 263 0.04 -11.43 13.26
CA LEU A 263 0.62 -12.19 12.17
C LEU A 263 0.77 -11.37 10.88
N ALA A 264 0.08 -10.23 10.80
CA ALA A 264 0.17 -9.27 9.72
C ALA A 264 0.62 -7.88 10.23
N ALA A 265 1.15 -7.09 9.31
CA ALA A 265 1.55 -5.72 9.55
C ALA A 265 0.99 -4.80 8.48
N ILE A 266 0.61 -3.58 8.87
CA ILE A 266 0.37 -2.50 7.94
C ILE A 266 1.71 -1.93 7.47
N VAL A 267 1.81 -1.69 6.17
CA VAL A 267 2.98 -1.06 5.58
C VAL A 267 2.96 0.42 5.91
N ASP A 268 4.09 0.90 6.39
CA ASP A 268 4.33 2.33 6.61
C ASP A 268 5.24 2.86 5.48
N TYR A 269 4.64 3.61 4.56
CA TYR A 269 5.38 4.31 3.49
C TYR A 269 5.89 5.67 3.95
N GLU A 270 5.45 6.18 5.11
CA GLU A 270 5.85 7.50 5.60
C GLU A 270 7.36 7.51 5.89
N GLY A 271 8.07 8.50 5.33
CA GLY A 271 9.52 8.63 5.48
C GLY A 271 10.35 7.62 4.67
N GLN A 272 9.74 6.77 3.85
CA GLN A 272 10.49 5.87 2.95
C GLN A 272 11.06 6.66 1.75
N PRO A 273 12.36 6.51 1.42
CA PRO A 273 12.95 7.19 0.27
C PRO A 273 12.19 6.90 -1.02
N GLY A 274 11.70 7.96 -1.67
CA GLY A 274 10.97 7.87 -2.92
C GLY A 274 9.49 7.52 -2.79
N ALA A 275 8.94 7.29 -1.59
CA ALA A 275 7.49 7.14 -1.43
C ALA A 275 6.76 8.27 -2.19
N THR A 276 5.76 7.91 -3.02
CA THR A 276 5.00 8.92 -3.76
C THR A 276 4.36 9.87 -2.75
N ALA A 277 4.25 11.15 -3.09
CA ALA A 277 3.56 12.08 -2.22
C ALA A 277 2.14 11.55 -1.99
N HIS A 278 1.68 11.54 -0.74
CA HIS A 278 0.41 10.90 -0.36
C HIS A 278 -0.81 11.48 -1.12
N ASP A 279 -0.62 12.65 -1.72
CA ASP A 279 -1.56 13.46 -2.50
C ASP A 279 -1.30 13.41 -4.03
N ARG A 280 -0.33 12.61 -4.51
CA ARG A 280 0.02 12.50 -5.93
C ARG A 280 0.31 11.06 -6.36
N GLY A 281 -0.14 10.72 -7.57
CA GLY A 281 -0.02 9.38 -8.12
C GLY A 281 -1.04 8.43 -7.49
N VAL A 282 -1.94 7.91 -8.32
CA VAL A 282 -3.05 7.06 -7.87
C VAL A 282 -2.65 5.61 -7.55
N GLY A 283 -1.39 5.23 -7.86
CA GLY A 283 -0.97 3.82 -7.85
C GLY A 283 -0.43 3.29 -6.52
N LEU A 284 0.05 4.15 -5.62
CA LEU A 284 0.50 3.67 -4.31
C LEU A 284 -0.66 3.70 -3.32
N GLN A 285 -1.25 2.53 -3.08
CA GLN A 285 -2.33 2.43 -2.11
C GLN A 285 -1.84 2.75 -0.70
N ARG A 286 -2.60 3.61 0.00
CA ARG A 286 -2.31 4.04 1.37
C ARG A 286 -2.23 2.90 2.37
N PHE A 287 -2.97 1.82 2.12
CA PHE A 287 -3.05 0.69 3.02
C PHE A 287 -2.61 -0.57 2.27
N THR A 288 -1.43 -1.06 2.61
CA THR A 288 -0.91 -2.36 2.17
C THR A 288 -0.61 -3.18 3.41
N LEU A 289 -0.80 -4.49 3.33
CA LEU A 289 -0.38 -5.40 4.40
C LEU A 289 0.85 -6.19 3.96
N VAL A 290 1.68 -6.58 4.92
CA VAL A 290 2.75 -7.57 4.75
C VAL A 290 2.60 -8.65 5.83
N PRO A 291 3.01 -9.90 5.56
CA PRO A 291 3.15 -10.88 6.62
C PRO A 291 4.24 -10.46 7.59
N ARG A 292 4.09 -10.85 8.86
CA ARG A 292 5.18 -10.79 9.82
C ARG A 292 6.37 -11.62 9.29
N ILE A 293 7.60 -11.12 9.40
CA ILE A 293 8.78 -11.75 8.79
C ILE A 293 9.04 -13.16 9.33
N GLU A 294 8.71 -13.44 10.59
CA GLU A 294 8.77 -14.78 11.16
C GLU A 294 7.80 -15.76 10.49
N ILE A 295 6.67 -15.29 9.93
CA ILE A 295 5.77 -16.14 9.15
C ILE A 295 6.40 -16.49 7.80
N VAL A 296 7.06 -15.52 7.16
CA VAL A 296 7.82 -15.74 5.91
C VAL A 296 8.92 -16.77 6.14
N ALA A 297 9.71 -16.62 7.20
CA ALA A 297 10.80 -17.52 7.55
C ALA A 297 10.30 -18.93 7.95
N LEU A 298 9.29 -19.02 8.81
CA LEU A 298 8.72 -20.30 9.25
C LEU A 298 8.23 -21.15 8.07
N LEU A 299 7.56 -20.49 7.12
CA LEU A 299 6.93 -21.15 5.97
C LEU A 299 7.88 -21.27 4.76
N GLY A 300 9.13 -20.79 4.86
CA GLY A 300 10.11 -20.87 3.78
C GLY A 300 9.71 -20.09 2.52
N LEU A 301 9.01 -18.96 2.69
CA LEU A 301 8.43 -18.22 1.58
C LEU A 301 9.43 -17.26 0.94
N ARG A 302 9.25 -17.04 -0.36
CA ARG A 302 10.06 -16.12 -1.16
C ARG A 302 9.17 -15.25 -2.06
N PRO A 303 9.61 -14.03 -2.43
CA PRO A 303 8.94 -13.27 -3.48
C PRO A 303 8.82 -14.07 -4.78
N GLU A 304 7.72 -13.90 -5.51
CA GLU A 304 7.61 -14.39 -6.89
C GLU A 304 8.76 -13.82 -7.74
N THR A 305 9.22 -14.55 -8.76
CA THR A 305 10.30 -14.09 -9.64
C THR A 305 9.80 -14.02 -11.09
N PRO A 306 9.66 -12.82 -11.68
CA PRO A 306 9.82 -11.50 -11.05
C PRO A 306 8.70 -11.19 -10.04
N ALA A 307 8.97 -10.33 -9.05
CA ALA A 307 7.93 -9.94 -8.08
C ALA A 307 7.02 -8.90 -8.75
N LEU A 308 5.96 -9.39 -9.39
CA LEU A 308 5.01 -8.59 -10.17
C LEU A 308 3.79 -8.17 -9.37
N ARG A 309 3.50 -8.85 -8.26
CA ARG A 309 2.34 -8.64 -7.39
C ARG A 309 2.73 -8.95 -5.95
N HIS A 310 1.87 -8.61 -5.00
CA HIS A 310 2.00 -8.94 -3.58
C HIS A 310 1.74 -10.44 -3.36
N VAL A 311 2.65 -11.28 -3.85
CA VAL A 311 2.58 -12.74 -3.70
C VAL A 311 3.91 -13.26 -3.21
N LEU A 312 3.84 -14.05 -2.13
CA LEU A 312 4.93 -14.92 -1.70
C LEU A 312 4.60 -16.35 -2.09
N VAL A 313 5.62 -17.05 -2.57
CA VAL A 313 5.53 -18.40 -3.10
C VAL A 313 6.38 -19.37 -2.28
N ASP A 314 5.97 -20.63 -2.29
CA ASP A 314 6.78 -21.77 -1.91
C ASP A 314 7.00 -22.67 -3.14
N ASP A 315 7.45 -23.91 -2.94
CA ASP A 315 7.66 -24.86 -4.03
C ASP A 315 6.34 -25.37 -4.65
N ASN A 316 5.19 -25.14 -3.99
CA ASN A 316 3.87 -25.51 -4.46
C ASN A 316 3.10 -24.35 -5.13
N GLY A 317 3.75 -23.19 -5.31
CA GLY A 317 3.17 -22.01 -5.94
C GLY A 317 2.80 -20.92 -4.94
N ALA A 318 1.69 -20.21 -5.21
CA ALA A 318 1.25 -19.12 -4.33
C ALA A 318 0.95 -19.63 -2.92
N ALA A 319 1.49 -18.95 -1.92
CA ALA A 319 1.41 -19.31 -0.51
C ALA A 319 0.72 -18.21 0.29
N ILE A 320 1.19 -16.97 0.14
CA ILE A 320 0.57 -15.77 0.71
C ILE A 320 0.27 -14.80 -0.42
N VAL A 321 -0.93 -14.22 -0.40
CA VAL A 321 -1.35 -13.18 -1.34
C VAL A 321 -1.83 -11.96 -0.57
N GLY A 322 -1.23 -10.82 -0.84
CA GLY A 322 -1.75 -9.51 -0.47
C GLY A 322 -2.71 -9.04 -1.54
N ARG A 323 -3.96 -8.76 -1.17
CA ARG A 323 -4.94 -8.18 -2.10
C ARG A 323 -5.23 -6.76 -1.69
N GLN A 324 -5.61 -5.97 -2.66
CA GLN A 324 -5.83 -4.55 -2.53
C GLN A 324 -7.08 -4.14 -3.29
N TRP A 325 -7.84 -3.20 -2.75
CA TRP A 325 -9.03 -2.70 -3.42
C TRP A 325 -9.22 -1.22 -3.14
N HIS A 326 -9.73 -0.54 -4.15
CA HIS A 326 -10.28 0.79 -4.01
C HIS A 326 -11.48 0.94 -4.93
N GLY A 327 -12.41 1.79 -4.54
CA GLY A 327 -13.62 2.01 -5.32
C GLY A 327 -14.44 3.16 -4.81
N PHE A 328 -15.57 3.41 -5.50
CA PHE A 328 -16.49 4.50 -5.20
C PHE A 328 -15.78 5.85 -5.29
N LEU A 329 -15.40 6.25 -6.52
CA LEU A 329 -14.74 7.52 -6.76
C LEU A 329 -15.65 8.68 -6.35
N ILE A 330 -15.15 9.56 -5.49
CA ILE A 330 -15.86 10.73 -5.00
C ILE A 330 -15.04 11.98 -5.27
N HIS A 331 -15.75 13.05 -5.61
CA HIS A 331 -15.16 14.38 -5.79
C HIS A 331 -15.01 15.01 -4.39
N ASP A 332 -13.93 15.77 -4.19
CA ASP A 332 -13.63 16.50 -2.94
C ASP A 332 -13.72 18.04 -3.13
N GLY A 333 -14.09 18.50 -4.33
CA GLY A 333 -14.32 19.91 -4.68
C GLY A 333 -13.09 20.59 -5.23
N SER A 334 -11.97 19.88 -5.23
CA SER A 334 -10.70 20.40 -5.67
C SER A 334 -10.50 20.15 -7.18
N TYR A 335 -9.36 20.62 -7.66
CA TYR A 335 -8.88 20.38 -9.01
C TYR A 335 -7.99 19.12 -9.09
N THR A 336 -8.09 18.17 -8.16
CA THR A 336 -7.34 16.91 -8.19
C THR A 336 -8.18 15.75 -8.77
N PRO A 337 -7.58 14.59 -9.09
CA PRO A 337 -8.33 13.38 -9.46
C PRO A 337 -9.31 12.94 -8.35
N LEU A 338 -10.40 12.25 -8.72
CA LEU A 338 -11.36 11.71 -7.76
C LEU A 338 -10.68 10.76 -6.77
N GLU A 339 -10.96 10.91 -5.48
CA GLU A 339 -10.46 10.00 -4.44
C GLU A 339 -11.39 8.79 -4.28
N PRO A 340 -10.86 7.58 -4.03
CA PRO A 340 -11.70 6.45 -3.67
C PRO A 340 -12.30 6.65 -2.27
N ALA A 341 -13.61 6.49 -2.18
CA ALA A 341 -14.29 6.51 -0.89
C ALA A 341 -13.96 5.26 -0.06
N ILE A 342 -13.66 4.15 -0.72
CA ILE A 342 -13.21 2.91 -0.08
C ILE A 342 -11.79 2.60 -0.51
N HIS A 343 -10.94 2.30 0.46
CA HIS A 343 -9.63 1.68 0.26
C HIS A 343 -9.47 0.54 1.24
N GLY A 344 -8.90 -0.58 0.81
CA GLY A 344 -8.52 -1.61 1.75
C GLY A 344 -7.54 -2.60 1.19
N ALA A 345 -7.00 -3.40 2.09
CA ALA A 345 -6.11 -4.49 1.79
C ALA A 345 -6.38 -5.64 2.75
N ASP A 346 -6.10 -6.86 2.28
CA ASP A 346 -6.04 -8.02 3.14
C ASP A 346 -4.87 -8.92 2.78
N LEU A 347 -4.52 -9.78 3.72
CA LEU A 347 -3.48 -10.76 3.57
C LEU A 347 -4.11 -12.14 3.73
N ILE A 348 -4.02 -12.97 2.69
CA ILE A 348 -4.60 -14.32 2.70
C ILE A 348 -3.50 -15.38 2.58
N LEU A 349 -3.69 -16.49 3.28
CA LEU A 349 -2.73 -17.59 3.40
C LEU A 349 -3.38 -18.90 2.95
N ARG A 350 -2.61 -19.72 2.23
CA ARG A 350 -3.03 -21.05 1.80
C ARG A 350 -3.35 -21.97 3.01
N PRO A 351 -4.43 -22.77 2.98
CA PRO A 351 -4.91 -23.48 4.18
C PRO A 351 -3.92 -24.46 4.82
N ASP A 352 -3.13 -25.19 4.03
CA ASP A 352 -2.10 -26.12 4.52
C ASP A 352 -1.02 -25.38 5.33
N LEU A 353 -0.64 -24.18 4.89
CA LEU A 353 0.34 -23.35 5.58
C LEU A 353 -0.24 -22.71 6.85
N TYR A 354 -1.55 -22.43 6.86
CA TYR A 354 -2.23 -22.00 8.07
C TYR A 354 -2.17 -23.08 9.17
N GLU A 355 -2.34 -24.35 8.83
CA GLU A 355 -2.21 -25.44 9.80
C GLU A 355 -0.79 -25.53 10.40
N ILE A 356 0.25 -25.19 9.64
CA ILE A 356 1.62 -25.09 10.17
C ILE A 356 1.71 -23.99 11.25
N ILE A 357 1.07 -22.83 11.02
CA ILE A 357 1.00 -21.75 12.01
C ILE A 357 0.23 -22.23 13.24
N VAL A 358 -0.92 -22.88 13.08
CA VAL A 358 -1.72 -23.41 14.20
C VAL A 358 -0.91 -24.39 15.05
N ASN A 359 -0.20 -25.32 14.40
CA ASN A 359 0.65 -26.31 15.08
C ASN A 359 1.86 -25.67 15.79
N THR A 360 2.34 -24.53 15.29
CA THR A 360 3.49 -23.82 15.85
C THR A 360 3.10 -22.87 16.98
N ALA A 361 2.08 -22.06 16.77
CA ALA A 361 1.62 -21.06 17.73
C ALA A 361 0.73 -21.67 18.82
N GLY A 362 0.03 -22.77 18.52
CA GLY A 362 -0.99 -23.37 19.37
C GLY A 362 -2.37 -22.77 19.08
N LYS A 363 -3.37 -23.63 18.82
CA LYS A 363 -4.73 -23.21 18.47
C LYS A 363 -5.33 -22.24 19.49
N ASP A 364 -5.16 -22.53 20.78
CA ASP A 364 -5.74 -21.73 21.87
C ASP A 364 -5.08 -20.36 22.04
N ARG A 365 -3.92 -20.15 21.41
CA ARG A 365 -3.20 -18.86 21.40
C ARG A 365 -3.58 -18.00 20.20
N LEU A 366 -4.27 -18.54 19.20
CA LEU A 366 -4.68 -17.76 18.04
C LEU A 366 -6.01 -17.07 18.31
N ALA A 367 -5.99 -15.75 18.19
CA ALA A 367 -7.14 -14.89 18.42
C ALA A 367 -7.39 -13.99 17.21
N LEU A 368 -8.65 -13.78 16.86
CA LEU A 368 -9.04 -12.78 15.87
C LEU A 368 -9.29 -11.43 16.55
N GLY A 369 -8.32 -10.53 16.39
CA GLY A 369 -8.44 -9.16 16.85
C GLY A 369 -9.26 -8.28 15.92
N VAL A 370 -9.91 -7.26 16.49
CA VAL A 370 -10.67 -6.26 15.74
C VAL A 370 -10.43 -4.86 16.32
N THR A 371 -10.45 -3.87 15.45
CA THR A 371 -10.50 -2.45 15.81
C THR A 371 -11.38 -1.72 14.81
N VAL A 372 -12.37 -0.98 15.31
CA VAL A 372 -13.21 -0.10 14.51
C VAL A 372 -13.09 1.31 15.08
N SER A 373 -12.74 2.29 14.25
CA SER A 373 -12.64 3.69 14.64
C SER A 373 -13.43 4.55 13.68
N HIS A 374 -14.15 5.54 14.18
CA HIS A 374 -14.93 6.47 13.36
C HIS A 374 -14.59 7.92 13.69
N PHE A 375 -14.61 8.77 12.67
CA PHE A 375 -14.29 10.20 12.77
C PHE A 375 -15.34 11.01 12.02
N GLU A 376 -15.76 12.13 12.59
CA GLU A 376 -16.64 13.10 11.95
C GLU A 376 -16.04 14.49 12.08
N ASN A 377 -15.76 15.12 10.95
CA ASN A 377 -15.29 16.50 10.89
C ASN A 377 -16.45 17.38 10.41
N ALA A 378 -16.68 18.49 11.13
CA ALA A 378 -17.69 19.47 10.74
C ALA A 378 -17.49 19.93 9.28
N PRO A 379 -18.59 20.27 8.57
CA PRO A 379 -18.48 20.81 7.22
C PRO A 379 -17.51 22.00 7.22
N SER A 380 -16.61 22.05 6.25
CA SER A 380 -15.78 23.24 6.04
C SER A 380 -16.72 24.40 5.72
N ALA A 381 -16.80 25.40 6.59
CA ALA A 381 -17.51 26.63 6.29
C ALA A 381 -16.91 27.19 5.00
N GLY A 382 -17.71 27.20 3.93
CA GLY A 382 -17.27 27.67 2.62
C GLY A 382 -16.61 29.03 2.78
N ARG A 383 -15.34 29.15 2.36
CA ARG A 383 -14.78 30.46 2.08
C ARG A 383 -15.55 30.98 0.87
N SER A 384 -16.50 31.87 1.15
CA SER A 384 -17.24 32.67 0.17
C SER A 384 -16.31 33.48 -0.71
#